data_AF-A0A2N5A2B3-F1
#
_entry.id   AF-A0A2N5A2B3-F1
#
_cell.length_a   1.000
_cell.length_b   1.000
_cell.length_c   1.000
_cell.angle_alpha   90.00
_cell.angle_beta   90.00
_cell.angle_gamma   90.00
#
_symmetry.space_group_name_H-M   'P 1'
#
loop_
_entity.id
_entity.type
_entity.pdbx_description
1 polymer ?
#
loop_
_entity_poly.entity_id
_entity_poly.type
_entity_poly.pdbx_seq_one_letter_code
_entity_poly.pdbx_strand_id
1 'polypeptide(L)'
;AYGMRSIAGVLELVDYMQQYAPNAWMLNYSNPAAIVAEATRRLRPDARIINICDMPVAIEGLFADILGLPSRKALNVRYYGLNHFGWWTRITDKAGNDLMPALKRHVAEQGYSSPKEDFQHKAPSWIETFKKVKDVFALDPSTLPNTYLKYYLYPD
;
A
#
# COMPACT_ATOMS: atom_id res chain seq x y z
N ALA A 1 -15.26 11.92 -7.95
CA ALA A 1 -16.56 11.20 -8.08
C ALA A 1 -16.49 9.69 -7.82
N TYR A 2 -15.35 8.99 -7.96
CA TYR A 2 -15.31 7.52 -7.82
C TYR A 2 -15.79 7.02 -6.45
N GLY A 3 -15.26 7.54 -5.34
CA GLY A 3 -15.71 7.15 -4.00
C GLY A 3 -17.21 7.32 -3.76
N MET A 4 -17.78 8.45 -4.20
CA MET A 4 -19.23 8.69 -4.11
C MET A 4 -20.06 7.62 -4.83
N ARG A 5 -19.57 7.08 -5.94
CA ARG A 5 -20.23 5.97 -6.65
C ARG A 5 -20.02 4.63 -5.96
N SER A 6 -18.81 4.38 -5.45
CA SER A 6 -18.47 3.09 -4.83
C SER A 6 -19.22 2.84 -3.52
N ILE A 7 -19.51 3.89 -2.73
CA ILE A 7 -20.18 3.75 -1.43
C ILE A 7 -21.49 2.95 -1.56
N ALA A 8 -22.38 3.35 -2.47
CA ALA A 8 -23.68 2.70 -2.62
C ALA A 8 -23.54 1.22 -2.98
N GLY A 9 -22.69 0.90 -3.97
CA GLY A 9 -22.49 -0.49 -4.40
C GLY A 9 -21.88 -1.37 -3.32
N VAL A 10 -20.91 -0.87 -2.54
CA VAL A 10 -20.33 -1.67 -1.45
C VAL A 10 -21.32 -1.89 -0.31
N LEU A 11 -22.13 -0.90 0.05
CA LEU A 11 -23.16 -1.07 1.07
C LEU A 11 -24.21 -2.12 0.66
N GLU A 12 -24.61 -2.12 -0.61
CA GLU A 12 -25.54 -3.11 -1.15
C GLU A 12 -24.96 -4.54 -1.06
N LEU A 13 -23.68 -4.72 -1.41
CA LEU A 13 -23.00 -6.01 -1.28
C LEU A 13 -22.88 -6.47 0.18
N VAL A 14 -22.66 -5.54 1.11
CA VAL A 14 -22.63 -5.86 2.55
C VAL A 14 -24.01 -6.32 3.02
N ASP A 15 -25.07 -5.64 2.58
CA ASP A 15 -26.45 -6.00 2.94
C ASP A 15 -26.82 -7.39 2.41
N TYR A 16 -26.47 -7.70 1.15
CA TYR A 16 -26.66 -9.05 0.61
C TYR A 16 -25.86 -10.10 1.38
N MET A 17 -24.59 -9.82 1.70
CA MET A 17 -23.79 -10.74 2.50
C MET A 17 -24.44 -11.02 3.86
N GLN A 18 -24.91 -9.99 4.55
CA GLN A 18 -25.56 -10.16 5.86
C GLN A 18 -26.88 -10.92 5.76
N GLN A 19 -27.65 -10.71 4.69
CA GLN A 19 -28.92 -11.40 4.46
C GLN A 19 -28.73 -12.90 4.16
N TYR A 20 -27.77 -13.25 3.29
CA TYR A 20 -27.66 -14.60 2.76
C TYR A 20 -26.56 -15.45 3.41
N ALA A 21 -25.56 -14.80 4.01
CA ALA A 21 -24.41 -15.47 4.63
C ALA A 21 -23.92 -14.68 5.87
N PRO A 22 -24.72 -14.56 6.95
CA PRO A 22 -24.45 -13.66 8.08
C PRO A 22 -23.11 -13.92 8.80
N ASN A 23 -22.52 -15.10 8.62
CA ASN A 23 -21.25 -15.49 9.22
C ASN A 23 -20.04 -15.34 8.30
N ALA A 24 -20.22 -14.88 7.06
CA ALA A 24 -19.14 -14.66 6.12
C ALA A 24 -18.30 -13.42 6.48
N TRP A 25 -17.07 -13.40 5.99
CA TRP A 25 -16.20 -12.22 5.99
C TRP A 25 -16.13 -11.65 4.57
N MET A 26 -16.32 -10.34 4.42
CA MET A 26 -16.04 -9.64 3.18
C MET A 26 -14.57 -9.19 3.16
N LEU A 27 -13.80 -9.69 2.21
CA LEU A 27 -12.46 -9.18 1.91
C LEU A 27 -12.56 -8.12 0.81
N ASN A 28 -12.66 -6.86 1.21
CA ASN A 28 -12.87 -5.77 0.27
C ASN A 28 -11.54 -5.16 -0.18
N TYR A 29 -11.19 -5.40 -1.45
CA TYR A 29 -10.07 -4.76 -2.14
C TYR A 29 -10.54 -3.70 -3.18
N SER A 30 -11.83 -3.33 -3.15
CA SER A 30 -12.40 -2.33 -4.04
C SER A 30 -11.99 -0.91 -3.64
N ASN A 31 -11.77 -0.05 -4.63
CA ASN A 31 -11.33 1.32 -4.42
C ASN A 31 -12.47 2.36 -4.53
N PRO A 32 -12.24 3.60 -4.05
CA PRO A 32 -11.12 4.05 -3.21
C PRO A 32 -11.29 3.60 -1.75
N ALA A 33 -10.41 2.72 -1.28
CA ALA A 33 -10.64 1.98 -0.03
C ALA A 33 -10.71 2.90 1.21
N ALA A 34 -9.95 4.01 1.26
CA ALA A 34 -10.04 4.97 2.36
C ALA A 34 -11.48 5.53 2.56
N ILE A 35 -12.14 5.91 1.46
CA ILE A 35 -13.50 6.49 1.50
C ILE A 35 -14.53 5.41 1.82
N VAL A 36 -14.41 4.24 1.19
CA VAL A 36 -15.35 3.13 1.40
C VAL A 36 -15.23 2.55 2.81
N ALA A 37 -14.01 2.45 3.35
CA ALA A 37 -13.78 2.02 4.73
C ALA A 37 -14.42 2.99 5.73
N GLU A 38 -14.33 4.31 5.51
CA GLU A 38 -15.00 5.28 6.38
C GLU A 38 -16.54 5.19 6.27
N ALA A 39 -17.08 4.98 5.08
CA ALA A 39 -18.51 4.80 4.88
C ALA A 39 -19.03 3.54 5.59
N THR A 40 -18.34 2.40 5.43
CA THR A 40 -18.70 1.15 6.10
C THR A 40 -18.52 1.24 7.61
N ARG A 41 -17.47 1.90 8.12
CA ARG A 41 -17.30 2.18 9.56
C ARG A 41 -18.48 2.94 10.15
N ARG A 42 -19.03 3.93 9.43
CA ARG A 42 -20.18 4.72 9.93
C ARG A 42 -21.52 4.02 9.77
N LEU A 43 -21.74 3.38 8.62
CA LEU A 43 -23.07 2.92 8.20
C LEU A 43 -23.30 1.43 8.46
N ARG A 44 -22.23 0.65 8.63
CA ARG A 44 -22.22 -0.80 8.88
C ARG A 44 -21.14 -1.18 9.91
N PRO A 45 -21.14 -0.56 11.11
CA PRO A 45 -20.04 -0.71 12.09
C PRO A 45 -19.83 -2.16 12.56
N ASP A 46 -20.89 -2.97 12.60
CA ASP A 46 -20.86 -4.35 13.09
C ASP A 46 -20.67 -5.39 11.96
N ALA A 47 -20.54 -4.95 10.71
CA ALA A 47 -20.36 -5.85 9.58
C ALA A 47 -18.95 -6.46 9.57
N ARG A 48 -18.88 -7.76 9.24
CA ARG A 48 -17.63 -8.53 9.16
C ARG A 48 -16.89 -8.22 7.85
N ILE A 49 -16.22 -7.06 7.81
CA ILE A 49 -15.52 -6.54 6.63
C ILE A 49 -14.05 -6.29 6.97
N ILE A 50 -13.15 -6.72 6.09
CA ILE A 50 -11.74 -6.36 6.12
C ILE A 50 -11.42 -5.60 4.83
N ASN A 51 -11.12 -4.30 4.96
CA ASN A 51 -10.69 -3.46 3.84
C ASN A 51 -9.17 -3.57 3.67
N ILE A 52 -8.71 -3.97 2.48
CA ILE A 52 -7.30 -4.20 2.19
C ILE A 52 -6.84 -3.48 0.91
N CYS A 53 -5.53 -3.32 0.76
CA CYS A 53 -4.90 -2.70 -0.40
C CYS A 53 -3.60 -3.45 -0.73
N ASP A 54 -3.32 -3.60 -2.03
CA ASP A 54 -2.17 -4.32 -2.56
C ASP A 54 -0.94 -3.43 -2.82
N MET A 55 -1.09 -2.10 -2.83
CA MET A 55 0.04 -1.20 -3.05
C MET A 55 1.20 -1.43 -2.07
N PRO A 56 0.97 -1.57 -0.74
CA PRO A 56 2.04 -1.93 0.18
C PRO A 56 2.66 -3.31 -0.13
N VAL A 57 1.86 -4.28 -0.58
CA VAL A 57 2.34 -5.62 -0.95
C VAL A 57 3.29 -5.55 -2.14
N ALA A 58 2.95 -4.78 -3.17
CA ALA A 58 3.80 -4.57 -4.34
C ALA A 58 5.10 -3.86 -3.95
N ILE A 59 5.03 -2.78 -3.17
CA ILE A 59 6.20 -2.02 -2.71
C ILE A 59 7.13 -2.89 -1.85
N GLU A 60 6.61 -3.69 -0.92
CA GLU A 60 7.44 -4.61 -0.13
C GLU A 60 8.07 -5.72 -0.98
N GLY A 61 7.43 -6.11 -2.10
CA GLY A 61 8.04 -6.97 -3.11
C GLY A 61 9.30 -6.32 -3.71
N LEU A 62 9.20 -5.04 -4.09
CA LEU A 62 10.34 -4.26 -4.59
C LEU A 62 11.42 -4.10 -3.51
N PHE A 63 11.05 -3.92 -2.24
CA PHE A 63 12.02 -3.90 -1.13
C PHE A 63 12.80 -5.20 -1.04
N ALA A 64 12.11 -6.34 -1.13
CA ALA A 64 12.77 -7.64 -1.12
C ALA A 64 13.71 -7.80 -2.31
N ASP A 65 13.33 -7.35 -3.50
CA ASP A 65 14.20 -7.39 -4.68
C ASP A 65 15.46 -6.53 -4.50
N ILE A 66 15.30 -5.29 -4.04
CA ILE A 66 16.41 -4.36 -3.77
C ILE A 66 17.38 -4.94 -2.73
N LEU A 67 16.85 -5.63 -1.72
CA LEU A 67 17.62 -6.24 -0.65
C LEU A 67 18.15 -7.65 -0.99
N GLY A 68 17.86 -8.18 -2.17
CA GLY A 68 18.26 -9.54 -2.57
C GLY A 68 17.59 -10.65 -1.75
N LEU A 69 16.43 -10.38 -1.15
CA LEU A 69 15.67 -11.33 -0.34
C LEU A 69 14.75 -12.20 -1.21
N PRO A 70 14.44 -13.44 -0.78
CA PRO A 70 13.65 -14.38 -1.58
C PRO A 70 12.16 -13.98 -1.68
N SER A 71 11.67 -13.17 -0.73
CA SER A 71 10.27 -12.75 -0.69
C SER A 71 10.10 -11.58 0.26
N ARG A 72 9.10 -10.72 0.01
CA ARG A 72 8.63 -9.74 1.00
C ARG A 72 8.29 -10.36 2.36
N LYS A 73 7.92 -11.64 2.40
CA LYS A 73 7.62 -12.37 3.64
C LYS A 73 8.84 -12.52 4.55
N ALA A 74 10.07 -12.34 4.03
CA ALA A 74 11.29 -12.29 4.83
C ALA A 74 11.42 -10.99 5.64
N LEU A 75 10.65 -9.95 5.31
CA LEU A 75 10.64 -8.68 6.01
C LEU A 75 9.72 -8.72 7.24
N ASN A 76 10.08 -7.93 8.25
CA ASN A 76 9.22 -7.49 9.34
C ASN A 76 9.14 -5.97 9.26
N VAL A 77 7.93 -5.42 9.18
CA VAL A 77 7.74 -3.99 8.91
C VAL A 77 6.88 -3.31 9.97
N ARG A 78 7.13 -2.02 10.20
CA ARG A 78 6.20 -1.10 10.86
C ARG A 78 5.78 -0.03 9.87
N TYR A 79 4.48 0.10 9.65
CA TYR A 79 3.88 1.04 8.71
C TYR A 79 2.71 1.77 9.37
N TYR A 80 2.52 3.03 9.04
CA TYR A 80 1.33 3.79 9.41
C TYR A 80 0.87 4.69 8.27
N GLY A 81 -0.40 5.08 8.31
CA GLY A 81 -1.00 6.02 7.37
C GLY A 81 -2.43 5.65 7.02
N LEU A 82 -3.00 6.41 6.10
CA LEU A 82 -4.25 6.06 5.44
C LEU A 82 -3.97 5.12 4.26
N ASN A 83 -5.03 4.51 3.72
CA ASN A 83 -4.93 3.83 2.43
C ASN A 83 -4.40 4.81 1.36
N HIS A 84 -3.40 4.38 0.59
CA HIS A 84 -2.69 5.19 -0.41
C HIS A 84 -2.00 6.46 0.15
N PHE A 85 -1.75 6.54 1.45
CA PHE A 85 -1.13 7.71 2.07
C PHE A 85 -0.42 7.32 3.38
N GLY A 86 0.79 6.80 3.30
CA GLY A 86 1.49 6.32 4.49
C GLY A 86 2.98 6.09 4.31
N TRP A 87 3.62 5.63 5.38
CA TRP A 87 5.06 5.53 5.51
C TRP A 87 5.49 4.28 6.28
N TRP A 88 6.56 3.64 5.81
CA TRP A 88 7.29 2.63 6.57
C TRP A 88 8.29 3.31 7.50
N THR A 89 8.28 2.94 8.78
CA THR A 89 9.12 3.50 9.85
C THR A 89 10.22 2.56 10.32
N ARG A 90 10.04 1.26 10.09
CA ARG A 90 11.01 0.22 10.45
C ARG A 90 10.86 -0.94 9.48
N ILE A 91 11.98 -1.45 9.00
CA ILE A 91 12.06 -2.65 8.16
C ILE A 91 13.25 -3.47 8.65
N THR A 92 12.98 -4.66 9.17
CA THR A 92 14.02 -5.61 9.59
C THR A 92 13.86 -6.94 8.88
N ASP A 93 14.88 -7.79 8.94
CA ASP A 93 14.70 -9.21 8.65
C ASP A 93 14.03 -9.94 9.85
N LYS A 94 13.97 -11.28 9.78
CA LYS A 94 13.43 -12.12 10.85
C LYS A 94 14.33 -12.23 12.08
N ALA A 95 15.64 -11.99 11.93
CA ALA A 95 16.58 -11.97 13.05
C ALA A 95 16.60 -10.59 13.77
N GLY A 96 15.96 -9.57 13.18
CA GLY A 96 15.86 -8.23 13.74
C GLY A 96 16.92 -7.25 13.22
N ASN A 97 17.73 -7.65 12.22
CA ASN A 97 18.71 -6.77 11.59
C ASN A 97 18.01 -5.64 10.85
N ASP A 98 18.47 -4.40 11.04
CA ASP A 98 17.88 -3.22 10.38
C ASP A 98 18.26 -3.16 8.89
N LEU A 99 17.24 -3.16 8.03
CA LEU A 99 17.39 -3.13 6.57
C LEU A 99 17.13 -1.74 5.99
N MET A 100 16.66 -0.79 6.81
CA MET A 100 16.38 0.58 6.37
C MET A 100 17.61 1.28 5.76
N PRO A 101 18.84 1.18 6.32
CA PRO A 101 19.98 1.89 5.74
C PRO A 101 20.32 1.48 4.30
N ALA A 102 20.21 0.18 4.00
CA ALA A 102 20.44 -0.33 2.65
C ALA A 102 19.34 0.16 1.68
N LEU A 103 18.07 0.04 2.08
CA LEU A 103 16.93 0.52 1.28
C LEU A 103 17.02 2.02 1.01
N LYS A 104 17.26 2.84 2.04
CA LYS A 104 17.31 4.30 1.90
C LYS A 104 18.39 4.76 0.91
N ARG A 105 19.57 4.12 0.90
CA ARG A 105 20.62 4.43 -0.08
C ARG A 105 20.16 4.19 -1.51
N HIS A 106 19.55 3.03 -1.78
CA HIS A 106 18.99 2.74 -3.10
C HIS A 106 17.86 3.71 -3.48
N VAL A 107 16.95 3.97 -2.55
CA VAL A 107 15.76 4.82 -2.79
C VAL A 107 16.14 6.26 -3.08
N ALA A 108 17.15 6.80 -2.40
CA ALA A 108 17.65 8.15 -2.65
C ALA A 108 18.12 8.35 -4.10
N GLU A 109 18.64 7.30 -4.73
CA GLU A 109 19.21 7.36 -6.09
C GLU A 109 18.19 6.92 -7.16
N GLN A 110 17.47 5.83 -6.90
CA GLN A 110 16.71 5.08 -7.92
C GLN A 110 15.19 4.98 -7.63
N GLY A 111 14.71 5.52 -6.50
CA GLY A 111 13.34 5.29 -6.03
C GLY A 111 13.12 3.81 -5.71
N TYR A 112 11.93 3.27 -6.01
CA TYR A 112 11.63 1.84 -5.85
C TYR A 112 11.90 1.00 -7.11
N SER A 113 12.78 1.46 -8.01
CA SER A 113 13.15 0.68 -9.20
C SER A 113 13.77 -0.66 -8.79
N SER A 114 13.18 -1.76 -9.24
CA SER A 114 13.70 -3.11 -8.96
C SER A 114 14.96 -3.38 -9.79
N PRO A 115 15.99 -4.04 -9.21
CA PRO A 115 17.11 -4.57 -9.98
C PRO A 115 16.74 -5.83 -10.80
N LYS A 116 15.57 -6.42 -10.57
CA LYS A 116 15.07 -7.60 -11.31
C LYS A 116 14.15 -7.17 -12.45
N GLU A 117 14.04 -8.00 -13.49
CA GLU A 117 13.10 -7.78 -14.61
C GLU A 117 11.67 -8.27 -14.29
N ASP A 118 11.52 -9.14 -13.28
CA ASP A 118 10.24 -9.75 -12.92
C ASP A 118 9.65 -9.21 -11.61
N PHE A 119 8.97 -8.07 -11.70
CA PHE A 119 8.24 -7.43 -10.60
C PHE A 119 6.80 -7.04 -11.01
N GLN A 120 5.94 -6.84 -10.02
CA GLN A 120 4.54 -6.43 -10.23
C GLN A 120 4.47 -4.98 -10.77
N HIS A 121 3.52 -4.69 -11.66
CA HIS A 121 3.30 -3.38 -12.30
C HIS A 121 4.42 -2.89 -13.24
N LYS A 122 4.55 -3.52 -14.42
CA LYS A 122 5.58 -3.22 -15.43
C LYS A 122 5.22 -2.16 -16.47
N ALA A 123 4.01 -1.58 -16.41
CA ALA A 123 3.61 -0.55 -17.38
C ALA A 123 4.51 0.70 -17.21
N PRO A 124 4.83 1.44 -18.29
CA PRO A 124 5.70 2.62 -18.20
C PRO A 124 5.24 3.65 -17.16
N SER A 125 3.94 3.85 -17.02
CA SER A 125 3.35 4.76 -16.01
C SER A 125 3.66 4.33 -14.56
N TRP A 126 3.75 3.03 -14.31
CA TRP A 126 4.14 2.49 -13.00
C TRP A 126 5.62 2.62 -12.73
N ILE A 127 6.46 2.36 -13.74
CA ILE A 127 7.92 2.54 -13.64
C ILE A 127 8.24 3.99 -13.24
N GLU A 128 7.63 4.97 -13.90
CA GLU A 128 7.83 6.38 -13.57
C GLU A 128 7.29 6.72 -12.16
N THR A 129 6.20 6.07 -11.74
CA THR A 129 5.68 6.21 -10.37
C THR A 129 6.67 5.71 -9.32
N PHE A 130 7.31 4.56 -9.54
CA PHE A 130 8.30 4.01 -8.62
C PHE A 130 9.60 4.82 -8.61
N LYS A 131 10.05 5.35 -9.75
CA LYS A 131 11.21 6.25 -9.81
C LYS A 131 10.96 7.56 -9.06
N LYS A 132 9.76 8.15 -9.20
CA LYS A 132 9.40 9.43 -8.56
C LYS A 132 9.45 9.38 -7.04
N VAL A 133 9.44 8.19 -6.44
CA VAL A 133 9.59 7.98 -4.99
C VAL A 133 10.86 8.63 -4.45
N LYS A 134 11.96 8.69 -5.22
CA LYS A 134 13.20 9.32 -4.75
C LYS A 134 12.97 10.77 -4.30
N ASP A 135 12.14 11.50 -5.04
CA ASP A 135 11.83 12.91 -4.75
C ASP A 135 10.93 13.00 -3.51
N VAL A 136 9.92 12.12 -3.42
CA VAL A 136 9.03 12.02 -2.25
C VAL A 136 9.81 11.65 -0.98
N PHE A 137 10.76 10.71 -1.08
CA PHE A 137 11.62 10.28 0.01
C PHE A 137 12.51 11.43 0.52
N ALA A 138 12.97 12.33 -0.36
CA ALA A 138 13.82 13.45 0.03
C ALA A 138 13.13 14.44 1.00
N LEU A 139 11.78 14.42 1.08
CA LEU A 139 11.01 15.26 2.02
C LEU A 139 11.09 14.75 3.47
N ASP A 140 11.23 13.44 3.66
CA ASP A 140 11.47 12.82 4.98
C ASP A 140 12.37 11.58 4.83
N PRO A 141 13.71 11.77 4.92
CA PRO A 141 14.65 10.66 4.85
C PRO A 141 14.60 9.71 6.04
N SER A 142 13.80 9.99 7.09
CA SER A 142 13.66 9.11 8.24
C SER A 142 12.76 7.90 7.95
N THR A 143 11.85 8.01 6.97
CA THR A 143 10.89 6.97 6.60
C THR A 143 11.03 6.54 5.13
N LEU A 144 10.20 5.59 4.68
CA LEU A 144 10.01 5.27 3.27
C LEU A 144 8.54 5.53 2.90
N PRO A 145 8.22 6.29 1.83
CA PRO A 145 6.85 6.71 1.54
C PRO A 145 6.09 5.71 0.67
N ASN A 146 4.75 5.70 0.79
CA ASN A 146 3.85 5.12 -0.19
C ASN A 146 3.95 5.89 -1.53
N THR A 147 3.97 5.19 -2.65
CA THR A 147 4.11 5.78 -4.00
C THR A 147 3.03 6.80 -4.35
N TYR A 148 1.82 6.64 -3.80
CA TYR A 148 0.72 7.58 -4.04
C TYR A 148 0.97 8.98 -3.46
N LEU A 149 1.90 9.14 -2.52
CA LEU A 149 2.22 10.46 -1.94
C LEU A 149 2.72 11.46 -2.98
N LYS A 150 3.23 11.02 -4.14
CA LYS A 150 3.59 11.92 -5.23
C LYS A 150 2.43 12.81 -5.68
N TYR A 151 1.20 12.31 -5.68
CA TYR A 151 0.03 13.07 -6.14
C TYR A 151 -0.39 14.17 -5.16
N TYR A 152 0.14 14.14 -3.94
CA TYR A 152 -0.16 15.11 -2.89
C TYR A 152 0.99 16.10 -2.68
N LEU A 153 2.23 15.62 -2.83
CA LEU A 153 3.44 16.40 -2.55
C LEU A 153 4.08 17.00 -3.81
N TYR A 154 3.76 16.45 -5.00
CA TYR A 154 4.15 16.96 -6.31
C TYR A 154 2.93 16.97 -7.26
N PRO A 155 1.92 17.82 -6.99
CA PRO A 155 0.69 17.85 -7.78
C PRO A 155 0.81 18.63 -9.10
N ASP A 156 1.85 19.46 -9.25
CA ASP A 156 2.18 20.28 -10.41
C ASP A 156 2.95 19.52 -11.51
#